data_AF-A0A7S4SEI7-F1
#
_entry.id   AF-A0A7S4SEI7-F1
#
_cell.length_a   1.000
_cell.length_b   1.000
_cell.length_c   1.000
_cell.angle_alpha   90.00
_cell.angle_beta   90.00
_cell.angle_gamma   90.00
#
_symmetry.space_group_name_H-M   'P 1'
#
loop_
_entity.id
_entity.type
_entity.pdbx_description
1 polymer ?
#
loop_
_entity_poly.entity_id
_entity_poly.type
_entity_poly.pdbx_seq_one_letter_code
_entity_poly.pdbx_strand_id
1 'polypeptide(L)'
;PTVLEATDRAKEAMTRGVEMLASALAHMNSAEMAGCTPPDCAGELAADARSPAHSAVAKAAAASAVVLLKNAKNLLPLADPSQVLAVSGPAASAAGSQTGEDYYSGVNEGHIPRADFITPFDAIKAKGTSLGFKVTSNIKG
;
A
#
# COMPACT_ATOMS: atom_id res chain seq x y z
N PRO A 1 32.59 -13.76 -32.85
CA PRO A 1 33.30 -12.87 -31.90
C PRO A 1 34.47 -13.60 -31.25
N THR A 2 35.64 -12.97 -31.24
CA THR A 2 36.80 -13.50 -30.50
C THR A 2 36.59 -13.32 -29.00
N VAL A 3 37.30 -14.11 -28.18
CA VAL A 3 37.25 -13.99 -26.70
C VAL A 3 37.63 -12.57 -26.25
N LEU A 4 38.50 -11.89 -26.99
CA LEU A 4 38.92 -10.51 -26.75
C LEU A 4 37.75 -9.52 -26.95
N GLU A 5 37.03 -9.62 -28.07
CA GLU A 5 35.86 -8.77 -28.35
C GLU A 5 34.73 -8.96 -27.33
N ALA A 6 34.52 -10.20 -26.86
CA ALA A 6 33.54 -10.47 -25.82
C ALA A 6 33.93 -9.83 -24.47
N THR A 7 35.22 -9.82 -24.16
CA THR A 7 35.76 -9.22 -22.94
C THR A 7 35.64 -7.69 -22.97
N ASP A 8 35.90 -7.07 -24.11
CA ASP A 8 35.81 -5.61 -24.25
C ASP A 8 34.36 -5.13 -24.18
N ARG A 9 33.41 -5.86 -24.78
CA ARG A 9 31.98 -5.58 -24.62
C ARG A 9 31.51 -5.73 -23.17
N ALA A 10 32.02 -6.73 -22.45
CA ALA A 10 31.70 -6.91 -21.03
C ALA A 10 32.22 -5.74 -20.18
N LYS A 11 33.45 -5.26 -20.44
CA LYS A 11 34.01 -4.08 -19.78
C LYS A 11 33.17 -2.83 -20.06
N GLU A 12 32.83 -2.58 -21.32
CA GLU A 12 32.01 -1.42 -21.70
C GLU A 12 30.61 -1.47 -21.06
N ALA A 13 30.00 -2.66 -21.01
CA ALA A 13 28.72 -2.85 -20.33
C ALA A 13 28.82 -2.59 -18.82
N MET A 14 29.89 -3.07 -18.16
CA MET A 14 30.14 -2.80 -16.74
C MET A 14 30.39 -1.31 -16.49
N THR A 15 31.22 -0.65 -17.32
CA THR A 15 31.48 0.79 -17.22
C THR A 15 30.19 1.59 -17.32
N ARG A 16 29.33 1.31 -18.31
CA ARG A 16 28.01 1.96 -18.42
C ARG A 16 27.11 1.71 -17.21
N GLY A 17 27.10 0.47 -16.69
CA GLY A 17 26.32 0.14 -15.49
C GLY A 17 26.77 0.95 -14.27
N VAL A 18 28.08 1.08 -14.07
CA VAL A 18 28.66 1.89 -12.98
C VAL A 18 28.35 3.37 -13.18
N GLU A 19 28.49 3.89 -14.40
CA GLU A 19 28.18 5.29 -14.71
C GLU A 19 26.71 5.63 -14.47
N MET A 20 25.78 4.76 -14.86
CA MET A 20 24.35 4.94 -14.59
C MET A 20 24.05 4.97 -13.08
N LEU A 21 24.65 4.05 -12.33
CA LEU A 21 24.48 4.00 -10.88
C LEU A 21 25.06 5.25 -10.21
N ALA A 22 26.28 5.64 -10.57
CA ALA A 22 26.94 6.83 -10.03
C ALA A 22 26.15 8.11 -10.35
N SER A 23 25.63 8.22 -11.58
CA SER A 23 24.78 9.35 -11.98
C SER A 23 23.49 9.40 -11.15
N ALA A 24 22.85 8.27 -10.86
CA ALA A 24 21.65 8.23 -10.02
C ALA A 24 21.96 8.65 -8.58
N LEU A 25 23.04 8.13 -7.99
CA LEU A 25 23.46 8.48 -6.63
C LEU A 25 23.81 9.97 -6.49
N ALA A 26 24.55 10.51 -7.45
CA ALA A 26 24.86 11.95 -7.50
C ALA A 26 23.59 12.80 -7.63
N HIS A 27 22.62 12.36 -8.43
CA HIS A 27 21.36 13.09 -8.60
C HIS A 27 20.48 13.09 -7.33
N MET A 28 20.51 12.00 -6.56
CA MET A 28 19.81 11.90 -5.28
C MET A 28 20.53 12.61 -4.14
N ASN A 29 21.70 13.20 -4.39
CA ASN A 29 22.60 13.76 -3.37
C ASN A 29 22.89 12.77 -2.22
N SER A 30 22.99 11.47 -2.54
CA SER A 30 23.02 10.42 -1.52
C SER A 30 24.27 10.44 -0.64
N ALA A 31 25.34 11.11 -1.08
CA ALA A 31 26.58 11.27 -0.33
C ALA A 31 26.45 12.25 0.85
N GLU A 32 25.46 13.15 0.81
CA GLU A 32 25.23 14.18 1.84
C GLU A 32 24.04 13.87 2.74
N MET A 33 23.24 12.85 2.40
CA MET A 33 22.10 12.44 3.21
C MET A 33 22.56 11.69 4.46
N ALA A 34 22.09 12.12 5.63
CA ALA A 34 22.21 11.35 6.87
C ALA A 34 21.34 10.08 6.77
N GLY A 35 21.91 9.02 6.21
CA GLY A 35 21.33 7.67 6.19
C GLY A 35 21.89 6.81 7.32
N CYS A 36 21.60 5.51 7.26
CA CYS A 36 22.28 4.52 8.07
C CYS A 36 23.68 4.24 7.49
N THR A 37 24.62 3.80 8.34
CA THR A 37 25.95 3.35 7.90
C THR A 37 25.99 1.82 8.00
N PRO A 38 26.17 1.08 6.89
CA PRO A 38 26.32 -0.36 6.94
C PRO A 38 27.45 -0.79 7.90
N PRO A 39 27.30 -1.91 8.63
CA PRO A 39 26.24 -2.91 8.50
C PRO A 39 24.96 -2.59 9.29
N ASP A 40 24.97 -1.56 10.14
CA ASP A 40 23.95 -1.32 11.16
C ASP A 40 22.81 -0.43 10.65
N CYS A 41 22.07 -0.94 9.66
CA CYS A 41 20.92 -0.25 9.04
C CYS A 41 19.56 -0.79 9.47
N ALA A 42 19.53 -1.83 10.31
CA ALA A 42 18.30 -2.56 10.61
C ALA A 42 17.23 -1.69 11.28
N GLY A 43 17.64 -0.71 12.11
CA GLY A 43 16.73 0.17 12.83
C GLY A 43 16.00 1.14 11.90
N GLU A 44 16.74 1.79 11.01
CA GLU A 44 16.24 2.76 10.04
C GLU A 44 15.37 2.08 8.99
N LEU A 45 15.74 0.88 8.55
CA LEU A 45 14.96 0.09 7.60
C LEU A 45 13.64 -0.43 8.21
N ALA A 46 13.60 -0.66 9.52
CA ALA A 46 12.40 -1.10 10.23
C ALA A 46 11.58 0.05 10.84
N ALA A 47 12.04 1.31 10.71
CA ALA A 47 11.41 2.44 11.35
C ALA A 47 10.04 2.77 10.72
N ASP A 48 9.07 3.12 11.57
CA ASP A 48 7.79 3.64 11.11
C ASP A 48 7.95 5.09 10.61
N ALA A 49 8.03 5.25 9.29
CA ALA A 49 8.12 6.55 8.63
C ALA A 49 6.74 7.21 8.38
N ARG A 50 5.66 6.67 8.94
CA ARG A 50 4.32 7.20 8.69
C ARG A 50 4.09 8.48 9.46
N SER A 51 3.23 9.32 8.88
CA SER A 51 2.71 10.51 9.51
C SER A 51 1.20 10.57 9.29
N PRO A 52 0.47 11.37 10.09
CA PRO A 52 -0.94 11.66 9.81
C PRO A 52 -1.15 12.23 8.40
N ALA A 53 -0.19 12.99 7.87
CA ALA A 53 -0.23 13.53 6.52
C ALA A 53 -0.14 12.42 5.45
N HIS A 54 0.77 11.45 5.61
CA HIS A 54 0.84 10.29 4.71
C HIS A 54 -0.48 9.50 4.70
N SER A 55 -1.05 9.28 5.89
CA SER A 55 -2.34 8.58 6.03
C SER A 55 -3.50 9.33 5.38
N ALA A 56 -3.51 10.67 5.47
CA ALA A 56 -4.53 11.50 4.83
C ALA A 56 -4.47 11.41 3.30
N VAL A 57 -3.26 11.48 2.71
CA VAL A 57 -3.07 11.31 1.26
C VAL A 57 -3.47 9.91 0.81
N ALA A 58 -3.04 8.87 1.53
CA ALA A 58 -3.40 7.50 1.24
C ALA A 58 -4.93 7.28 1.26
N LYS A 59 -5.62 7.86 2.26
CA LYS A 59 -7.08 7.84 2.35
C LYS A 59 -7.75 8.55 1.18
N ALA A 60 -7.25 9.71 0.78
CA ALA A 60 -7.78 10.45 -0.37
C ALA A 60 -7.58 9.70 -1.69
N ALA A 61 -6.40 9.09 -1.88
CA ALA A 61 -6.11 8.25 -3.04
C ALA A 61 -7.03 7.02 -3.09
N ALA A 62 -7.18 6.31 -1.97
CA ALA A 62 -8.09 5.16 -1.87
C ALA A 62 -9.54 5.55 -2.19
N ALA A 63 -10.03 6.67 -1.67
CA ALA A 63 -11.39 7.15 -1.96
C ALA A 63 -11.57 7.51 -3.45
N SER A 64 -10.55 8.11 -4.07
CA SER A 64 -10.60 8.54 -5.47
C SER A 64 -10.44 7.38 -6.46
N ALA A 65 -9.85 6.27 -6.03
CA ALA A 65 -9.66 5.07 -6.84
C ALA A 65 -10.94 4.20 -6.96
N VAL A 66 -11.97 4.44 -6.14
CA VAL A 66 -13.21 3.66 -6.18
C VAL A 66 -14.05 4.04 -7.40
N VAL A 67 -14.36 3.04 -8.25
CA VAL A 67 -15.20 3.22 -9.44
C VAL A 67 -16.60 2.67 -9.20
N LEU A 68 -17.63 3.52 -9.36
CA LEU A 68 -19.02 3.13 -9.26
C LEU A 68 -19.52 2.52 -10.58
N LEU A 69 -19.54 1.19 -10.66
CA LEU A 69 -19.94 0.47 -11.88
C LEU A 69 -21.46 0.43 -12.10
N LYS A 70 -22.26 0.36 -11.03
CA LYS A 70 -23.73 0.27 -11.11
C LYS A 70 -24.37 0.96 -9.92
N ASN A 71 -25.36 1.81 -10.17
CA ASN A 71 -26.17 2.47 -9.14
C ASN A 71 -27.66 2.48 -9.53
N ALA A 72 -28.29 1.32 -9.46
CA ALA A 72 -29.70 1.20 -9.82
C ALA A 72 -30.59 1.96 -8.82
N LYS A 73 -31.59 2.69 -9.34
CA LYS A 73 -32.56 3.45 -8.53
C LYS A 73 -31.91 4.49 -7.59
N ASN A 74 -30.71 4.96 -7.90
CA ASN A 74 -29.96 5.90 -7.06
C ASN A 74 -29.82 5.41 -5.60
N LEU A 75 -29.54 4.12 -5.41
CA LEU A 75 -29.38 3.51 -4.09
C LEU A 75 -28.25 4.15 -3.27
N LEU A 76 -27.18 4.58 -3.94
CA LEU A 76 -26.08 5.32 -3.33
C LEU A 76 -26.18 6.83 -3.67
N PRO A 77 -25.80 7.73 -2.74
CA PRO A 77 -25.33 7.45 -1.37
C PRO A 77 -26.46 6.96 -0.45
N LEU A 78 -26.08 6.21 0.60
CA LEU A 78 -27.03 5.72 1.61
C LEU A 78 -27.62 6.92 2.39
N ALA A 79 -28.94 7.11 2.31
CA ALA A 79 -29.60 8.31 2.83
C ALA A 79 -30.62 8.05 3.96
N ASP A 80 -31.10 6.80 4.12
CA ASP A 80 -32.16 6.47 5.08
C ASP A 80 -31.60 5.69 6.30
N PRO A 81 -31.36 6.35 7.44
CA PRO A 81 -30.79 5.71 8.63
C PRO A 81 -31.75 4.74 9.32
N SER A 82 -33.04 4.69 8.94
CA SER A 82 -33.99 3.71 9.47
C SER A 82 -33.69 2.28 8.98
N GLN A 83 -32.85 2.15 7.96
CA GLN A 83 -32.44 0.88 7.39
C GLN A 83 -31.35 0.19 8.22
N VAL A 84 -31.39 -1.14 8.25
CA VAL A 84 -30.31 -1.96 8.81
C VAL A 84 -29.29 -2.25 7.71
N LEU A 85 -28.03 -1.88 7.94
CA LEU A 85 -26.93 -2.17 7.03
C LEU A 85 -26.26 -3.49 7.44
N ALA A 86 -26.51 -4.53 6.66
CA ALA A 86 -25.78 -5.79 6.80
C ALA A 86 -24.51 -5.75 5.94
N VAL A 87 -23.35 -5.91 6.58
CA VAL A 87 -22.06 -6.05 5.89
C VAL A 87 -21.68 -7.54 5.85
N SER A 88 -21.37 -8.06 4.67
CA SER A 88 -21.09 -9.48 4.46
C SER A 88 -19.94 -9.69 3.48
N GLY A 89 -19.32 -10.88 3.56
CA GLY A 89 -18.18 -11.30 2.77
C GLY A 89 -16.88 -11.36 3.57
N PRO A 90 -15.94 -12.27 3.23
CA PRO A 90 -14.71 -12.48 3.98
C PRO A 90 -13.81 -11.23 3.97
N ALA A 91 -13.77 -10.50 2.86
CA ALA A 91 -13.01 -9.27 2.73
C ALA A 91 -13.50 -8.13 3.66
N ALA A 92 -14.72 -8.20 4.20
CA ALA A 92 -15.25 -7.12 5.02
C ALA A 92 -14.52 -6.95 6.35
N SER A 93 -14.02 -8.05 6.93
CA SER A 93 -13.25 -8.05 8.18
C SER A 93 -11.94 -8.83 8.06
N ALA A 94 -11.46 -9.06 6.84
CA ALA A 94 -10.20 -9.77 6.65
C ALA A 94 -9.08 -9.00 7.36
N ALA A 95 -8.28 -9.73 8.14
CA ALA A 95 -7.04 -9.21 8.68
C ALA A 95 -6.02 -9.03 7.55
N GLY A 96 -5.13 -8.07 7.72
CA GLY A 96 -3.96 -7.89 6.87
C GLY A 96 -2.98 -9.01 7.17
N SER A 97 -2.22 -9.40 6.15
CA SER A 97 -1.25 -10.49 6.29
C SER A 97 0.13 -9.92 6.62
N GLN A 98 0.80 -10.51 7.61
CA GLN A 98 2.16 -10.09 7.96
C GLN A 98 3.25 -10.77 7.12
N THR A 99 2.90 -11.88 6.45
CA THR A 99 3.87 -12.77 5.81
C THR A 99 3.41 -13.25 4.43
N GLY A 100 2.32 -12.70 3.89
CA GLY A 100 1.73 -13.20 2.66
C GLY A 100 0.65 -12.28 2.12
N GLU A 101 -0.21 -12.85 1.30
CA GLU A 101 -1.21 -12.12 0.53
C GLU A 101 -2.35 -11.59 1.39
N ASP A 102 -2.89 -10.41 1.06
CA ASP A 102 -4.17 -9.95 1.60
C ASP A 102 -5.00 -9.14 0.59
N TYR A 103 -6.26 -8.89 0.98
CA TYR A 103 -7.26 -8.21 0.14
C TYR A 103 -6.93 -6.75 -0.18
N TYR A 104 -5.99 -6.12 0.51
CA TYR A 104 -5.77 -4.67 0.49
C TYR A 104 -4.41 -4.27 -0.07
N SER A 105 -3.40 -5.13 0.01
CA SER A 105 -2.05 -4.87 -0.53
C SER A 105 -1.56 -5.91 -1.54
N GLY A 106 -2.37 -6.92 -1.85
CA GLY A 106 -2.06 -7.88 -2.92
C GLY A 106 -1.05 -8.93 -2.47
N VAL A 107 -0.12 -9.27 -3.37
CA VAL A 107 0.73 -10.47 -3.27
C VAL A 107 2.21 -10.16 -3.54
N ASN A 108 3.12 -10.98 -3.00
CA ASN A 108 4.57 -11.00 -3.29
C ASN A 108 5.37 -9.73 -2.88
N GLU A 109 6.42 -9.37 -3.63
CA GLU A 109 7.46 -8.40 -3.22
C GLU A 109 6.97 -6.95 -3.07
N GLY A 110 5.75 -6.65 -3.53
CA GLY A 110 5.09 -5.35 -3.33
C GLY A 110 4.24 -5.27 -2.06
N HIS A 111 4.08 -6.38 -1.34
CA HIS A 111 3.27 -6.46 -0.13
C HIS A 111 3.97 -5.79 1.05
N ILE A 112 3.29 -4.84 1.70
CA ILE A 112 3.79 -4.17 2.90
C ILE A 112 2.95 -4.62 4.10
N PRO A 113 3.49 -5.46 5.00
CA PRO A 113 2.74 -6.01 6.13
C PRO A 113 2.32 -4.89 7.09
N ARG A 114 1.06 -4.92 7.52
CA ARG A 114 0.50 -3.90 8.42
C ARG A 114 -0.48 -4.49 9.41
N ALA A 115 -0.24 -4.21 10.70
CA ALA A 115 -1.13 -4.63 11.78
C ALA A 115 -2.27 -3.62 12.09
N ASP A 116 -2.11 -2.34 11.71
CA ASP A 116 -2.97 -1.22 12.15
C ASP A 116 -3.79 -0.56 11.03
N PHE A 117 -4.35 -1.35 10.10
CA PHE A 117 -5.27 -0.82 9.08
C PHE A 117 -6.74 -0.92 9.56
N ILE A 118 -7.62 -0.18 8.88
CA ILE A 118 -9.06 -0.15 9.19
C ILE A 118 -9.77 -1.04 8.18
N THR A 119 -10.48 -2.07 8.65
CA THR A 119 -11.27 -2.94 7.77
C THR A 119 -12.50 -2.18 7.22
N PRO A 120 -13.05 -2.59 6.06
CA PRO A 120 -14.31 -2.04 5.56
C PRO A 120 -15.44 -2.13 6.59
N PHE A 121 -15.55 -3.24 7.32
CA PHE A 121 -16.56 -3.40 8.36
C PHE A 121 -16.40 -2.38 9.48
N ASP A 122 -15.17 -2.19 9.99
CA ASP A 122 -14.93 -1.24 11.07
C ASP A 122 -15.23 0.20 10.63
N ALA A 123 -14.81 0.58 9.42
CA ALA A 123 -15.08 1.90 8.87
C ALA A 123 -16.59 2.14 8.65
N ILE A 124 -17.30 1.16 8.06
CA ILE A 124 -18.75 1.24 7.81
C ILE A 124 -19.51 1.25 9.13
N LYS A 125 -19.13 0.43 10.11
CA LYS A 125 -19.76 0.40 11.43
C LYS A 125 -19.60 1.73 12.13
N ALA A 126 -18.39 2.28 12.17
CA ALA A 126 -18.13 3.58 12.79
C ALA A 126 -18.90 4.71 12.10
N LYS A 127 -18.81 4.80 10.76
CA LYS A 127 -19.48 5.87 10.01
C LYS A 127 -21.00 5.71 10.01
N GLY A 128 -21.52 4.51 9.77
CA GLY A 128 -22.94 4.19 9.77
C GLY A 128 -23.59 4.50 11.11
N THR A 129 -22.96 4.09 12.22
CA THR A 129 -23.46 4.41 13.57
C THR A 129 -23.48 5.92 13.81
N SER A 130 -22.46 6.66 13.38
CA SER A 130 -22.44 8.13 13.48
C SER A 130 -23.54 8.83 12.68
N LEU A 131 -24.10 8.14 11.69
CA LEU A 131 -25.20 8.63 10.85
C LEU A 131 -26.57 8.06 11.28
N GLY A 132 -26.63 7.25 12.33
CA GLY A 132 -27.87 6.68 12.86
C GLY A 132 -28.28 5.31 12.30
N PHE A 133 -27.47 4.70 11.43
CA PHE A 133 -27.74 3.35 10.92
C PHE A 133 -27.48 2.28 11.98
N LYS A 134 -28.31 1.24 11.99
CA LYS A 134 -27.99 -0.03 12.67
C LYS A 134 -27.13 -0.89 11.74
N VAL A 135 -25.86 -1.08 12.09
CA VAL A 135 -24.91 -1.89 11.30
C VAL A 135 -24.74 -3.28 11.92
N THR A 136 -24.91 -4.33 11.12
CA THR A 136 -24.72 -5.73 11.52
C THR A 136 -23.69 -6.41 10.61
N SER A 137 -23.02 -7.44 11.12
CA SER A 137 -22.16 -8.31 10.32
C SER A 137 -22.86 -9.65 10.03
N ASN A 138 -22.65 -10.16 8.83
CA ASN A 138 -22.84 -11.57 8.49
C ASN A 138 -21.58 -12.05 7.77
N ILE A 139 -20.48 -12.06 8.50
CA ILE A 139 -19.17 -12.43 7.99
C ILE A 139 -18.91 -13.86 8.46
N LYS A 140 -18.97 -14.81 7.52
CA LYS A 140 -18.56 -16.19 7.77
C LYS A 140 -17.08 -16.28 7.40
N GLY A 141 -16.26 -16.68 8.37
CA GLY A 141 -14.84 -16.98 8.17
C GLY A 141 -14.63 -18.25 7.37
#